data_AF-A0A2W4LXL9-F1
#
_entry.id   AF-A0A2W4LXL9-F1
#
_cell.length_a   1.000
_cell.length_b   1.000
_cell.length_c   1.000
_cell.angle_alpha   90.00
_cell.angle_beta   90.00
_cell.angle_gamma   90.00
#
_symmetry.space_group_name_H-M   'P 1'
#
loop_
_entity.id
_entity.type
_entity.pdbx_description
1 polymer ?
#
loop_
_entity_poly.entity_id
_entity_poly.type
_entity_poly.pdbx_seq_one_letter_code
_entity_poly.pdbx_strand_id
1 'polypeptide(L)'
;MSVAATDNRGQLAGFSNYGLRTVDLAAPGQHILSTIPPLIDSGAALQVDAGLYRAVVLGFDLQQVTDPGARRFLLERILDFFGVGRGDRILLVDDDGSRALGSAPVPDVAPFYEEALWSLGQAYERVEVPGSGPALLPALDPVRYPAVIWFTGHSPGSFERPNLTWNDQYNLALYLLRGGTLLLAGPDALRYVESSTFVRNYLHTRVAGAETERIDLKGTSGSIFGETVAYRLTPAFNTGALHDRLEPAGPAARKALVYPAQPGRLYSYASGTSMAAPHVTAVAAPVSIRFPAITAPGNPAPIPPTGQSGPGPSGPVATTGFPHAAAAVGKGEEEPPGGEPPGPEPPEDQPPSGPGPEEPAFPDVPSSMALAGEIRRAAELGLVRGFPDGRFRPQERVTRHQFAKMMVTAYERALGVALPADPAVDFPDVDEGDGDLGSSVAKAATAGWITGNPAGTFRPTQPTTRLQAAAIAPRAPRLPREPESPFPPAPG
;
A
#
# COMPACT_ATOMS: atom_id res chain seq x y z
N MET A 1 -1.87 -3.25 36.76
CA MET A 1 -2.97 -2.55 36.08
C MET A 1 -3.07 -3.08 34.65
N SER A 2 -3.91 -4.08 34.42
CA SER A 2 -4.30 -4.56 33.10
C SER A 2 -5.49 -3.73 32.60
N VAL A 3 -5.34 -3.10 31.44
CA VAL A 3 -6.40 -2.32 30.79
C VAL A 3 -6.88 -3.09 29.57
N ALA A 4 -8.18 -3.35 29.47
CA ALA A 4 -8.77 -4.11 28.38
C ALA A 4 -9.77 -3.31 27.55
N ALA A 5 -9.85 -3.61 26.26
CA ALA A 5 -10.97 -3.20 25.43
C ALA A 5 -12.17 -4.13 25.64
N THR A 6 -13.37 -3.56 25.64
CA THR A 6 -14.63 -4.31 25.59
C THR A 6 -15.43 -4.01 24.33
N ASP A 7 -16.27 -4.96 23.92
CA ASP A 7 -17.25 -4.76 22.86
C ASP A 7 -18.54 -4.09 23.38
N ASN A 8 -19.49 -3.84 22.48
CA ASN A 8 -20.80 -3.27 22.82
C ASN A 8 -21.71 -4.20 23.64
N ARG A 9 -21.26 -5.41 23.98
CA ARG A 9 -21.93 -6.37 24.86
C ARG A 9 -21.18 -6.54 26.19
N GLY A 10 -20.14 -5.74 26.43
CA GLY A 10 -19.30 -5.82 27.62
C GLY A 10 -18.36 -7.03 27.64
N GLN A 11 -18.23 -7.75 26.52
CA GLN A 11 -17.26 -8.84 26.40
C GLN A 11 -15.87 -8.28 26.13
N LEU A 12 -14.86 -9.00 26.59
CA LEU A 12 -13.47 -8.63 26.33
C LEU A 12 -13.13 -8.78 24.84
N ALA A 13 -12.55 -7.74 24.24
CA ALA A 13 -12.27 -7.68 22.81
C ALA A 13 -11.11 -8.59 22.41
N GLY A 14 -11.27 -9.49 21.43
CA GLY A 14 -10.28 -10.55 21.13
C GLY A 14 -8.84 -10.10 20.84
N PHE A 15 -8.62 -8.82 20.49
CA PHE A 15 -7.30 -8.20 20.27
C PHE A 15 -6.68 -7.57 21.52
N SER A 16 -7.36 -7.60 22.66
CA SER A 16 -6.95 -6.95 23.90
C SER A 16 -6.01 -7.83 24.72
N ASN A 17 -5.05 -7.19 25.41
CA ASN A 17 -4.20 -7.87 26.38
C ASN A 17 -4.93 -7.96 27.73
N TYR A 18 -4.84 -9.11 28.39
CA TYR A 18 -5.45 -9.35 29.71
C TYR A 18 -4.39 -9.78 30.72
N GLY A 19 -4.65 -9.51 32.00
CA GLY A 19 -3.86 -10.12 33.07
C GLY A 19 -4.17 -11.62 33.18
N LEU A 20 -3.24 -12.38 33.76
CA LEU A 20 -3.34 -13.85 33.91
C LEU A 20 -4.63 -14.30 34.64
N ARG A 21 -5.21 -13.43 35.48
CA ARG A 21 -6.41 -13.73 36.29
C ARG A 21 -7.45 -12.61 36.34
N THR A 22 -7.08 -11.37 36.02
CA THR A 22 -7.95 -10.19 36.19
C THR A 22 -7.71 -9.13 35.11
N VAL A 23 -8.75 -8.33 34.87
CA VAL A 23 -8.71 -7.04 34.18
C VAL A 23 -8.93 -5.96 35.23
N ASP A 24 -7.96 -5.07 35.42
CA ASP A 24 -8.03 -4.01 36.42
C ASP A 24 -8.93 -2.84 35.94
N LEU A 25 -9.01 -2.62 34.63
CA LEU A 25 -9.86 -1.59 34.02
C LEU A 25 -10.27 -1.98 32.61
N ALA A 26 -11.54 -1.81 32.26
CA ALA A 26 -12.07 -2.12 30.93
C ALA A 26 -12.78 -0.91 30.33
N ALA A 27 -12.61 -0.68 29.03
CA ALA A 27 -13.23 0.43 28.33
C ALA A 27 -13.71 0.03 26.94
N PRO A 28 -14.79 0.64 26.43
CA PRO A 28 -15.31 0.31 25.11
C PRO A 28 -14.25 0.57 24.02
N GLY A 29 -13.89 -0.46 23.27
CA GLY A 29 -12.87 -0.39 22.22
C GLY A 29 -13.20 -1.16 20.94
N GLN A 30 -14.23 -2.02 20.97
CA GLN A 30 -14.67 -2.80 19.82
C GLN A 30 -16.17 -2.54 19.55
N HIS A 31 -16.56 -2.37 18.28
CA HIS A 31 -17.96 -2.12 17.89
C HIS A 31 -18.64 -0.96 18.66
N ILE A 32 -17.98 0.19 18.74
CA ILE A 32 -18.47 1.38 19.42
C ILE A 32 -19.36 2.19 18.49
N LEU A 33 -20.58 2.48 18.92
CA LEU A 33 -21.50 3.35 18.18
C LEU A 33 -20.92 4.76 18.17
N SER A 34 -20.39 5.17 17.02
CA SER A 34 -19.68 6.44 16.84
C SER A 34 -20.43 7.31 15.87
N THR A 35 -20.37 8.63 16.06
CA THR A 35 -20.83 9.55 15.02
C THR A 35 -19.90 9.43 13.82
N ILE A 36 -20.49 9.34 12.63
CA ILE A 36 -19.72 9.34 11.38
C ILE A 36 -20.15 10.55 10.53
N PRO A 37 -19.21 11.16 9.79
CA PRO A 37 -19.58 12.12 8.77
C PRO A 37 -20.59 11.49 7.80
N PRO A 38 -21.51 12.29 7.22
CA PRO A 38 -22.38 11.81 6.15
C PRO A 38 -21.57 11.08 5.08
N LEU A 39 -21.98 9.85 4.75
CA LEU A 39 -21.35 9.11 3.67
C LEU A 39 -21.71 9.76 2.35
N ILE A 40 -20.71 10.33 1.68
CA ILE A 40 -20.84 10.88 0.33
C ILE A 40 -20.82 9.76 -0.72
N ASP A 41 -21.28 10.10 -1.93
CA ASP A 41 -21.19 9.22 -3.10
C ASP A 41 -19.72 8.88 -3.41
N SER A 42 -19.40 7.59 -3.43
CA SER A 42 -18.07 7.08 -3.78
C SER A 42 -18.19 6.07 -4.91
N GLY A 43 -17.22 6.02 -5.83
CA GLY A 43 -17.26 5.08 -6.94
C GLY A 43 -17.09 3.64 -6.48
N ALA A 44 -17.92 2.75 -7.02
CA ALA A 44 -17.73 1.29 -6.95
C ALA A 44 -17.13 0.76 -8.26
N ALA A 45 -17.33 1.49 -9.35
CA ALA A 45 -16.71 1.23 -10.64
C ALA A 45 -16.32 2.54 -11.33
N LEU A 46 -15.16 2.56 -11.98
CA LEU A 46 -14.79 3.63 -12.89
C LEU A 46 -14.79 3.10 -14.32
N GLN A 47 -15.37 3.88 -15.24
CA GLN A 47 -15.11 3.71 -16.66
C GLN A 47 -14.07 4.75 -17.09
N VAL A 48 -13.19 4.35 -17.98
CA VAL A 48 -12.06 5.12 -18.47
C VAL A 48 -12.11 5.12 -19.99
N ASP A 49 -12.18 6.31 -20.58
CA ASP A 49 -11.98 6.52 -22.01
C ASP A 49 -10.81 7.50 -22.18
N ALA A 50 -9.64 6.95 -22.50
CA ALA A 50 -8.42 7.72 -22.70
C ALA A 50 -8.23 8.15 -24.17
N GLY A 51 -9.24 7.94 -25.03
CA GLY A 51 -9.17 8.12 -26.47
C GLY A 51 -8.38 7.02 -27.18
N LEU A 52 -7.15 6.74 -26.73
CA LEU A 52 -6.32 5.66 -27.29
C LEU A 52 -6.80 4.27 -26.86
N TYR A 53 -7.27 4.15 -25.63
CA TYR A 53 -7.72 2.89 -25.03
C TYR A 53 -8.91 3.13 -24.10
N ARG A 54 -9.54 2.03 -23.68
CA ARG A 54 -10.63 2.03 -22.71
C ARG A 54 -10.36 1.05 -21.57
N ALA A 55 -10.83 1.39 -20.38
CA ALA A 55 -10.76 0.48 -19.24
C ALA A 55 -11.99 0.61 -18.34
N VAL A 56 -12.30 -0.46 -17.62
CA VAL A 56 -13.27 -0.45 -16.53
C VAL A 56 -12.58 -1.05 -15.30
N VAL A 57 -12.62 -0.33 -14.19
CA VAL A 57 -12.10 -0.80 -12.90
C VAL A 57 -13.28 -1.03 -11.97
N LEU A 58 -13.45 -2.26 -11.48
CA LEU A 58 -14.46 -2.62 -10.48
C LEU A 58 -13.76 -2.81 -9.13
N GLY A 59 -14.23 -2.09 -8.11
CA GLY A 59 -13.75 -2.29 -6.73
C GLY A 59 -14.38 -3.51 -6.04
N PHE A 60 -15.05 -4.37 -6.79
CA PHE A 60 -15.72 -5.58 -6.36
C PHE A 60 -15.57 -6.63 -7.45
N ASP A 61 -15.96 -7.87 -7.16
CA ASP A 61 -15.87 -8.98 -8.11
C ASP A 61 -17.25 -9.50 -8.56
N LEU A 62 -17.31 -10.15 -9.72
CA LEU A 62 -18.53 -10.71 -10.29
C LEU A 62 -19.18 -11.75 -9.36
N GLN A 63 -18.41 -12.51 -8.58
CA GLN A 63 -18.95 -13.46 -7.59
C GLN A 63 -19.89 -12.79 -6.57
N GLN A 64 -19.72 -11.48 -6.33
CA GLN A 64 -20.51 -10.73 -5.36
C GLN A 64 -21.85 -10.25 -5.95
N VAL A 65 -22.01 -10.32 -7.28
CA VAL A 65 -23.28 -10.07 -7.96
C VAL A 65 -23.98 -11.42 -8.09
N THR A 66 -24.89 -11.74 -7.18
CA THR A 66 -25.47 -13.11 -7.08
C THR A 66 -26.39 -13.49 -8.22
N ASP A 67 -27.13 -12.53 -8.78
CA ASP A 67 -28.01 -12.77 -9.92
C ASP A 67 -27.20 -13.00 -11.21
N PRO A 68 -27.28 -14.18 -11.85
CA PRO A 68 -26.53 -14.47 -13.08
C PRO A 68 -26.90 -13.55 -14.23
N GLY A 69 -28.17 -13.13 -14.32
CA GLY A 69 -28.64 -12.18 -15.32
C GLY A 69 -27.99 -10.81 -15.16
N ALA A 70 -27.83 -10.35 -13.92
CA ALA A 70 -27.14 -9.12 -13.57
C ALA A 70 -25.64 -9.20 -13.86
N ARG A 71 -24.97 -10.33 -13.58
CA ARG A 71 -23.56 -10.57 -13.99
C ARG A 71 -23.39 -10.47 -15.49
N ARG A 72 -24.22 -11.20 -16.23
CA ARG A 72 -24.27 -11.17 -17.70
C ARG A 72 -24.44 -9.74 -18.20
N PHE A 73 -25.46 -9.04 -17.72
CA PHE A 73 -25.77 -7.68 -18.17
C PHE A 73 -24.65 -6.69 -17.81
N LEU A 74 -24.04 -6.83 -16.63
CA LEU A 74 -22.88 -6.03 -16.24
C LEU A 74 -21.74 -6.21 -17.25
N LEU A 75 -21.42 -7.46 -17.59
CA LEU A 75 -20.33 -7.77 -18.50
C LEU A 75 -20.65 -7.35 -19.94
N GLU A 76 -21.89 -7.55 -20.40
CA GLU A 76 -22.38 -7.10 -21.70
C GLU A 76 -22.13 -5.60 -21.91
N ARG A 77 -22.52 -4.76 -20.94
CA ARG A 77 -22.33 -3.31 -21.01
C ARG A 77 -20.86 -2.90 -21.07
N ILE A 78 -19.98 -3.65 -20.41
CA ILE A 78 -18.53 -3.40 -20.44
C ILE A 78 -17.95 -3.78 -21.80
N LEU A 79 -18.33 -4.94 -22.34
CA LEU A 79 -17.85 -5.40 -23.65
C LEU A 79 -18.36 -4.51 -24.79
N ASP A 80 -19.60 -4.04 -24.73
CA ASP A 80 -20.16 -3.05 -25.66
C ASP A 80 -19.35 -1.74 -25.63
N PHE A 81 -18.98 -1.26 -24.44
CA PHE A 81 -18.13 -0.08 -24.29
C PHE A 81 -16.72 -0.27 -24.86
N PHE A 82 -16.17 -1.49 -24.73
CA PHE A 82 -14.91 -1.84 -25.34
C PHE A 82 -15.01 -2.00 -26.86
N GLY A 83 -16.20 -2.21 -27.40
CA GLY A 83 -16.43 -2.46 -28.83
C GLY A 83 -16.06 -3.88 -29.25
N VAL A 84 -16.16 -4.83 -28.33
CA VAL A 84 -15.84 -6.25 -28.56
C VAL A 84 -17.02 -6.93 -29.26
N GLY A 85 -16.77 -7.54 -30.41
CA GLY A 85 -17.76 -8.32 -31.16
C GLY A 85 -17.88 -9.76 -30.68
N ARG A 86 -19.00 -10.42 -30.99
CA ARG A 86 -19.27 -11.82 -30.62
C ARG A 86 -18.24 -12.86 -31.09
N GLY A 87 -17.44 -12.55 -32.11
CA GLY A 87 -16.37 -13.42 -32.63
C GLY A 87 -14.98 -13.12 -32.06
N ASP A 88 -14.82 -11.99 -31.37
CA ASP A 88 -13.55 -11.59 -30.82
C ASP A 88 -13.17 -12.48 -29.65
N ARG A 89 -11.88 -12.80 -29.56
CA ARG A 89 -11.37 -13.62 -28.48
C ARG A 89 -10.96 -12.74 -27.32
N ILE A 90 -11.57 -12.93 -26.16
CA ILE A 90 -11.17 -12.26 -24.92
C ILE A 90 -10.06 -13.05 -24.25
N LEU A 91 -9.05 -12.37 -23.71
CA LEU A 91 -8.15 -13.02 -22.75
C LEU A 91 -8.75 -12.90 -21.34
N LEU A 92 -9.07 -14.03 -20.73
CA LEU A 92 -9.58 -14.12 -19.37
C LEU A 92 -8.41 -14.50 -18.44
N VAL A 93 -7.89 -13.51 -17.71
CA VAL A 93 -6.76 -13.67 -16.80
C VAL A 93 -7.29 -13.92 -15.40
N ASP A 94 -7.03 -15.12 -14.92
CA ASP A 94 -7.39 -15.62 -13.60
C ASP A 94 -6.22 -15.46 -12.64
N ASP A 95 -6.30 -14.44 -11.79
CA ASP A 95 -5.30 -14.05 -10.80
C ASP A 95 -5.89 -14.12 -9.38
N ASP A 96 -6.85 -15.02 -9.17
CA ASP A 96 -7.59 -15.11 -7.91
C ASP A 96 -6.84 -15.83 -6.77
N GLY A 97 -5.69 -16.43 -7.08
CA GLY A 97 -4.85 -17.16 -6.14
C GLY A 97 -5.47 -18.45 -5.59
N SER A 98 -6.65 -18.87 -6.09
CA SER A 98 -7.38 -20.06 -5.63
C SER A 98 -6.66 -21.38 -5.89
N ARG A 99 -5.71 -21.35 -6.81
CA ARG A 99 -4.88 -22.50 -7.19
C ARG A 99 -3.41 -22.33 -6.81
N ALA A 100 -3.07 -21.32 -6.02
CA ALA A 100 -1.72 -21.16 -5.49
C ALA A 100 -1.37 -22.31 -4.54
N LEU A 101 -0.23 -22.96 -4.77
CA LEU A 101 0.25 -24.04 -3.90
C LEU A 101 0.52 -23.51 -2.49
N GLY A 102 -0.15 -24.09 -1.49
CA GLY A 102 0.09 -23.81 -0.07
C GLY A 102 -0.64 -22.59 0.50
N SER A 103 -1.51 -21.92 -0.24
CA SER A 103 -2.40 -20.88 0.30
C SER A 103 -3.59 -21.52 1.04
N ALA A 104 -4.17 -20.79 2.00
CA ALA A 104 -5.46 -21.15 2.56
C ALA A 104 -6.50 -21.22 1.43
N PRO A 105 -7.52 -22.11 1.48
CA PRO A 105 -8.49 -22.24 0.40
C PRO A 105 -9.25 -20.93 0.23
N VAL A 106 -8.94 -20.19 -0.83
CA VAL A 106 -9.71 -19.03 -1.30
C VAL A 106 -10.67 -19.49 -2.40
N PRO A 107 -11.87 -18.88 -2.52
CA PRO A 107 -12.84 -19.28 -3.55
C PRO A 107 -12.31 -19.08 -4.98
N ASP A 108 -12.54 -20.06 -5.86
CA ASP A 108 -12.31 -19.92 -7.32
C ASP A 108 -13.40 -19.03 -7.91
N VAL A 109 -12.99 -17.90 -8.50
CA VAL A 109 -13.87 -16.85 -9.02
C VAL A 109 -14.10 -17.00 -10.52
N ALA A 110 -13.21 -17.72 -11.23
CA ALA A 110 -13.30 -17.86 -12.67
C ALA A 110 -14.66 -18.39 -13.19
N PRO A 111 -15.35 -19.35 -12.52
CA PRO A 111 -16.65 -19.84 -12.98
C PRO A 111 -17.70 -18.74 -13.18
N PHE A 112 -17.66 -17.67 -12.39
CA PHE A 112 -18.62 -16.56 -12.51
C PHE A 112 -18.41 -15.74 -13.78
N TYR A 113 -17.16 -15.59 -14.22
CA TYR A 113 -16.81 -14.94 -15.49
C TYR A 113 -17.11 -15.86 -16.68
N GLU A 114 -16.73 -17.13 -16.57
CA GLU A 114 -16.94 -18.13 -17.62
C GLU A 114 -18.44 -18.33 -17.91
N GLU A 115 -19.28 -18.41 -16.88
CA GLU A 115 -20.75 -18.49 -17.02
C GLU A 115 -21.31 -17.25 -17.73
N ALA A 116 -20.87 -16.04 -17.34
CA ALA A 116 -21.32 -14.80 -17.94
C ALA A 116 -20.93 -14.72 -19.42
N LEU A 117 -19.66 -14.99 -19.75
CA LEU A 117 -19.15 -14.99 -21.12
C LEU A 117 -19.82 -16.06 -22.00
N TRP A 118 -20.01 -17.27 -21.45
CA TRP A 118 -20.75 -18.34 -22.12
C TRP A 118 -22.17 -17.90 -22.45
N SER A 119 -22.88 -17.28 -21.50
CA SER A 119 -24.25 -16.81 -21.71
C SER A 119 -24.36 -15.72 -22.78
N LEU A 120 -23.30 -14.93 -22.98
CA LEU A 120 -23.19 -13.92 -24.03
C LEU A 120 -22.81 -14.52 -25.39
N GLY A 121 -22.37 -15.78 -25.42
CA GLY A 121 -21.82 -16.43 -26.61
C GLY A 121 -20.44 -15.87 -26.98
N GLN A 122 -19.70 -15.34 -26.02
CA GLN A 122 -18.40 -14.70 -26.23
C GLN A 122 -17.26 -15.72 -26.14
N ALA A 123 -16.37 -15.73 -27.13
CA ALA A 123 -15.19 -16.58 -27.10
C ALA A 123 -14.12 -16.03 -26.15
N TYR A 124 -13.48 -16.91 -25.38
CA TYR A 124 -12.39 -16.53 -24.50
C TYR A 124 -11.27 -17.58 -24.48
N GLU A 125 -10.08 -17.14 -24.09
CA GLU A 125 -8.93 -17.97 -23.73
C GLU A 125 -8.62 -17.67 -22.25
N ARG A 126 -8.69 -18.68 -21.38
CA ARG A 126 -8.36 -18.53 -19.96
C ARG A 126 -6.87 -18.78 -19.73
N VAL A 127 -6.25 -17.91 -18.95
CA VAL A 127 -4.87 -18.07 -18.47
C VAL A 127 -4.86 -17.84 -16.97
N GLU A 128 -4.21 -18.74 -16.26
CA GLU A 128 -4.06 -18.69 -14.82
C GLU A 128 -2.71 -18.05 -14.46
N VAL A 129 -2.72 -17.12 -13.52
CA VAL A 129 -1.52 -16.49 -12.97
C VAL A 129 -1.01 -17.38 -11.83
N PRO A 130 0.21 -17.93 -11.92
CA PRO A 130 0.76 -18.74 -10.83
C PRO A 130 0.93 -17.91 -9.57
N GLY A 131 0.41 -18.39 -8.43
CA GLY A 131 0.62 -17.73 -7.13
C GLY A 131 2.09 -17.65 -6.67
N SER A 132 2.99 -18.36 -7.35
CA SER A 132 4.44 -18.26 -7.17
C SER A 132 5.17 -18.38 -8.52
N GLY A 133 6.10 -17.45 -8.78
CA GLY A 133 6.87 -17.39 -10.03
C GLY A 133 6.40 -16.29 -10.99
N PRO A 134 7.14 -16.03 -12.09
CA PRO A 134 6.69 -15.08 -13.11
C PRO A 134 5.47 -15.64 -13.85
N ALA A 135 4.40 -14.84 -13.95
CA ALA A 135 3.25 -15.19 -14.76
C ALA A 135 3.68 -15.44 -16.22
N LEU A 136 3.46 -16.64 -16.74
CA LEU A 136 3.64 -16.97 -18.15
C LEU A 136 2.40 -16.53 -18.94
N LEU A 137 2.08 -15.23 -18.87
CA LEU A 137 1.01 -14.67 -19.68
C LEU A 137 1.39 -14.76 -21.16
N PRO A 138 0.44 -15.09 -22.06
CA PRO A 138 0.66 -14.86 -23.48
C PRO A 138 0.95 -13.38 -23.70
N ALA A 139 1.69 -13.07 -24.77
CA ALA A 139 1.93 -11.68 -25.12
C ALA A 139 0.60 -10.94 -25.29
N LEU A 140 0.38 -9.90 -24.47
CA LEU A 140 -0.82 -9.08 -24.53
C LEU A 140 -0.79 -8.22 -25.80
N ASP A 141 -1.55 -8.65 -26.79
CA ASP A 141 -1.67 -8.04 -28.12
C ASP A 141 -3.14 -7.69 -28.38
N PRO A 142 -3.49 -6.39 -28.50
CA PRO A 142 -4.85 -5.95 -28.81
C PRO A 142 -5.44 -6.51 -30.11
N VAL A 143 -4.59 -6.92 -31.06
CA VAL A 143 -5.05 -7.55 -32.31
C VAL A 143 -5.56 -8.96 -32.06
N ARG A 144 -4.88 -9.71 -31.18
CA ARG A 144 -5.29 -11.08 -30.80
C ARG A 144 -6.40 -11.08 -29.76
N TYR A 145 -6.32 -10.16 -28.81
CA TYR A 145 -7.26 -10.01 -27.70
C TYR A 145 -7.75 -8.57 -27.64
N PRO A 146 -8.88 -8.25 -28.31
CA PRO A 146 -9.45 -6.90 -28.26
C PRO A 146 -9.85 -6.45 -26.84
N ALA A 147 -10.10 -7.42 -25.95
CA ALA A 147 -10.28 -7.20 -24.53
C ALA A 147 -9.49 -8.19 -23.67
N VAL A 148 -9.00 -7.68 -22.54
CA VAL A 148 -8.45 -8.43 -21.43
C VAL A 148 -9.39 -8.24 -20.24
N ILE A 149 -9.84 -9.33 -19.64
CA ILE A 149 -10.54 -9.34 -18.36
C ILE A 149 -9.57 -9.92 -17.33
N TRP A 150 -9.18 -9.12 -16.35
CA TRP A 150 -8.29 -9.50 -15.26
C TRP A 150 -9.05 -9.44 -13.95
N PHE A 151 -9.11 -10.56 -13.23
CA PHE A 151 -9.76 -10.63 -11.92
C PHE A 151 -8.82 -11.23 -10.88
N THR A 152 -8.73 -10.56 -9.73
CA THR A 152 -7.82 -10.93 -8.63
C THR A 152 -8.50 -11.72 -7.52
N GLY A 153 -9.82 -11.93 -7.64
CA GLY A 153 -10.64 -12.64 -6.67
C GLY A 153 -10.44 -12.20 -5.23
N HIS A 154 -10.58 -13.14 -4.30
CA HIS A 154 -10.42 -12.89 -2.87
C HIS A 154 -9.04 -13.35 -2.36
N SER A 155 -7.99 -13.31 -3.19
CA SER A 155 -6.63 -13.46 -2.67
C SER A 155 -6.46 -12.36 -1.63
N PRO A 156 -6.45 -12.69 -0.32
CA PRO A 156 -6.16 -11.67 0.67
C PRO A 156 -4.69 -11.43 0.41
N GLY A 157 -4.37 -10.40 -0.36
CA GLY A 157 -3.00 -10.05 -0.67
C GLY A 157 -2.24 -10.22 0.64
N SER A 158 -1.38 -11.25 0.70
CA SER A 158 -0.66 -11.53 1.93
C SER A 158 -0.03 -10.20 2.35
N PHE A 159 0.13 -9.93 3.65
CA PHE A 159 0.65 -8.65 4.13
C PHE A 159 1.97 -8.19 3.45
N GLU A 160 2.58 -9.05 2.63
CA GLU A 160 3.85 -8.93 1.93
C GLU A 160 3.75 -8.84 0.39
N ARG A 161 2.59 -9.03 -0.29
CA ARG A 161 2.51 -9.04 -1.77
C ARG A 161 1.31 -8.27 -2.35
N PRO A 162 1.52 -7.40 -3.37
CA PRO A 162 0.44 -6.74 -4.10
C PRO A 162 -0.32 -7.73 -4.99
N ASN A 163 -1.63 -7.51 -5.17
CA ASN A 163 -2.47 -8.30 -6.06
C ASN A 163 -2.06 -8.12 -7.53
N LEU A 164 -1.66 -6.91 -7.93
CA LEU A 164 -1.01 -6.67 -9.22
C LEU A 164 0.48 -6.49 -9.02
N THR A 165 1.28 -7.45 -9.47
CA THR A 165 2.73 -7.32 -9.43
C THR A 165 3.20 -6.19 -10.34
N TRP A 166 4.46 -5.79 -10.19
CA TRP A 166 5.06 -4.80 -11.08
C TRP A 166 5.03 -5.25 -12.56
N ASN A 167 5.24 -6.54 -12.82
CA ASN A 167 5.22 -7.10 -14.17
C ASN A 167 3.81 -7.03 -14.78
N ASP A 168 2.78 -7.28 -13.98
CA ASP A 168 1.38 -7.20 -14.44
C ASP A 168 1.03 -5.77 -14.84
N GLN A 169 1.35 -4.81 -13.95
CA GLN A 169 1.17 -3.38 -14.23
C GLN A 169 1.91 -2.94 -15.49
N TYR A 170 3.14 -3.40 -15.69
CA TYR A 170 3.94 -3.07 -16.88
C TYR A 170 3.33 -3.65 -18.17
N ASN A 171 2.94 -4.92 -18.16
CA ASN A 171 2.37 -5.58 -19.33
C ASN A 171 0.99 -5.01 -19.69
N LEU A 172 0.14 -4.76 -18.69
CA LEU A 172 -1.15 -4.11 -18.89
C LEU A 172 -0.98 -2.67 -19.41
N ALA A 173 -0.03 -1.90 -18.89
CA ALA A 173 0.27 -0.56 -19.41
C ALA A 173 0.67 -0.60 -20.89
N LEU A 174 1.55 -1.52 -21.29
CA LEU A 174 1.94 -1.67 -22.70
C LEU A 174 0.78 -2.09 -23.59
N TYR A 175 -0.08 -2.99 -23.11
CA TYR A 175 -1.27 -3.42 -23.82
C TYR A 175 -2.25 -2.25 -24.05
N LEU A 176 -2.49 -1.43 -23.02
CA LEU A 176 -3.32 -0.23 -23.14
C LEU A 176 -2.72 0.81 -24.10
N LEU A 177 -1.40 1.03 -24.07
CA LEU A 177 -0.73 1.96 -25.01
C LEU A 177 -0.79 1.51 -26.48
N ARG A 178 -1.10 0.24 -26.73
CA ARG A 178 -1.33 -0.29 -28.09
C ARG A 178 -2.81 -0.25 -28.49
N GLY A 179 -3.66 0.37 -27.67
CA GLY A 179 -5.09 0.52 -27.91
C GLY A 179 -5.96 -0.63 -27.41
N GLY A 180 -5.44 -1.49 -26.54
CA GLY A 180 -6.20 -2.57 -25.92
C GLY A 180 -7.29 -2.08 -24.96
N THR A 181 -8.21 -2.96 -24.59
CA THR A 181 -9.23 -2.67 -23.57
C THR A 181 -9.13 -3.60 -22.36
N LEU A 182 -9.34 -3.05 -21.16
CA LEU A 182 -9.11 -3.76 -19.90
C LEU A 182 -10.31 -3.66 -18.94
N LEU A 183 -10.85 -4.80 -18.54
CA LEU A 183 -11.62 -4.92 -17.30
C LEU A 183 -10.68 -5.40 -16.20
N LEU A 184 -10.50 -4.59 -15.14
CA LEU A 184 -9.84 -5.01 -13.91
C LEU A 184 -10.87 -5.10 -12.79
N ALA A 185 -10.98 -6.25 -12.15
CA ALA A 185 -11.98 -6.50 -11.12
C ALA A 185 -11.41 -7.27 -9.93
N GLY A 186 -12.04 -7.09 -8.77
CA GLY A 186 -11.67 -7.78 -7.53
C GLY A 186 -11.82 -6.87 -6.32
N PRO A 187 -12.25 -7.41 -5.16
CA PRO A 187 -12.08 -6.70 -3.89
C PRO A 187 -10.60 -6.42 -3.66
N ASP A 188 -10.24 -5.18 -3.33
CA ASP A 188 -8.86 -4.78 -3.08
C ASP A 188 -7.88 -5.12 -4.24
N ALA A 189 -8.35 -5.18 -5.49
CA ALA A 189 -7.50 -5.48 -6.65
C ALA A 189 -6.30 -4.52 -6.77
N LEU A 190 -6.43 -3.31 -6.22
CA LEU A 190 -5.39 -2.28 -6.23
C LEU A 190 -4.55 -2.20 -4.95
N ARG A 191 -4.73 -3.15 -4.02
CA ARG A 191 -4.03 -3.16 -2.73
C ARG A 191 -2.52 -3.11 -2.88
N TYR A 192 -1.89 -2.24 -2.10
CA TYR A 192 -0.45 -1.91 -2.11
C TYR A 192 0.07 -1.22 -3.38
N VAL A 193 -0.77 -1.03 -4.41
CA VAL A 193 -0.41 -0.37 -5.67
C VAL A 193 -1.27 0.86 -5.96
N GLU A 194 -2.05 1.33 -4.98
CA GLU A 194 -2.99 2.45 -5.09
C GLU A 194 -2.33 3.77 -5.51
N SER A 195 -1.03 3.90 -5.20
CA SER A 195 -0.22 5.07 -5.54
C SER A 195 0.61 4.91 -6.82
N SER A 196 0.52 3.76 -7.49
CA SER A 196 1.36 3.48 -8.65
C SER A 196 1.01 4.34 -9.87
N THR A 197 1.98 4.50 -10.75
CA THR A 197 1.79 5.19 -12.04
C THR A 197 0.75 4.48 -12.90
N PHE A 198 0.69 3.15 -12.86
CA PHE A 198 -0.32 2.38 -13.58
C PHE A 198 -1.73 2.79 -13.14
N VAL A 199 -2.01 2.79 -11.84
CA VAL A 199 -3.32 3.14 -11.31
C VAL A 199 -3.70 4.59 -11.62
N ARG A 200 -2.79 5.54 -11.38
CA ARG A 200 -3.10 6.96 -11.56
C ARG A 200 -3.15 7.42 -13.01
N ASN A 201 -2.25 6.93 -13.86
CA ASN A 201 -2.05 7.49 -15.19
C ASN A 201 -2.62 6.59 -16.29
N TYR A 202 -2.75 5.28 -16.07
CA TYR A 202 -3.29 4.37 -17.07
C TYR A 202 -4.75 4.03 -16.76
N LEU A 203 -5.03 3.64 -15.51
CA LEU A 203 -6.41 3.40 -15.06
C LEU A 203 -7.15 4.70 -14.68
N HIS A 204 -6.47 5.86 -14.70
CA HIS A 204 -7.05 7.16 -14.32
C HIS A 204 -7.85 7.11 -12.99
N THR A 205 -7.33 6.33 -12.04
CA THR A 205 -8.02 5.96 -10.80
C THR A 205 -7.27 6.48 -9.58
N ARG A 206 -8.02 6.89 -8.55
CA ARG A 206 -7.53 7.13 -7.20
C ARG A 206 -8.36 6.30 -6.23
N VAL A 207 -7.71 5.51 -5.39
CA VAL A 207 -8.38 4.79 -4.30
C VAL A 207 -8.61 5.77 -3.15
N ALA A 208 -9.88 6.01 -2.81
CA ALA A 208 -10.31 6.88 -1.72
C ALA A 208 -10.50 6.13 -0.39
N GLY A 209 -10.50 4.80 -0.42
CA GLY A 209 -10.41 3.92 0.74
C GLY A 209 -10.69 2.48 0.34
N ALA A 210 -10.02 1.53 0.99
CA ALA A 210 -9.99 0.11 0.63
C ALA A 210 -11.12 -0.73 1.29
N GLU A 211 -11.90 -0.15 2.20
CA GLU A 211 -12.83 -0.94 3.02
C GLU A 211 -14.18 -0.22 3.14
N THR A 212 -15.24 -0.80 2.57
CA THR A 212 -16.60 -0.29 2.74
C THR A 212 -17.66 -1.39 2.79
N GLU A 213 -18.41 -1.45 3.88
CA GLU A 213 -19.60 -2.29 4.08
C GLU A 213 -20.80 -1.94 3.17
N ARG A 214 -20.63 -0.97 2.27
CA ARG A 214 -21.67 -0.56 1.35
C ARG A 214 -21.77 -1.61 0.24
N ILE A 215 -22.99 -2.08 -0.01
CA ILE A 215 -23.28 -3.16 -0.95
C ILE A 215 -24.31 -2.79 -2.02
N ASP A 216 -25.09 -1.74 -1.81
CA ASP A 216 -26.01 -1.23 -2.81
C ASP A 216 -25.25 -0.34 -3.79
N LEU A 217 -25.36 -0.64 -5.08
CA LEU A 217 -24.74 0.10 -6.18
C LEU A 217 -25.82 0.72 -7.06
N LYS A 218 -25.54 1.92 -7.56
CA LYS A 218 -26.36 2.60 -8.55
C LYS A 218 -25.49 3.06 -9.73
N GLY A 219 -25.97 2.87 -10.95
CA GLY A 219 -25.35 3.47 -12.12
C GLY A 219 -25.53 4.98 -12.19
N THR A 220 -24.63 5.64 -12.92
CA THR A 220 -24.58 7.11 -13.00
C THR A 220 -25.00 7.63 -14.36
N SER A 221 -25.43 8.89 -14.41
CA SER A 221 -25.77 9.59 -15.65
C SER A 221 -24.63 9.56 -16.66
N GLY A 222 -24.93 9.21 -17.91
CA GLY A 222 -23.94 9.19 -19.00
C GLY A 222 -22.82 8.15 -18.85
N SER A 223 -22.96 7.20 -17.92
CA SER A 223 -22.08 6.03 -17.84
C SER A 223 -22.59 4.87 -18.69
N ILE A 224 -21.76 3.85 -18.83
CA ILE A 224 -22.09 2.57 -19.49
C ILE A 224 -23.23 1.81 -18.80
N PHE A 225 -23.57 2.13 -17.54
CA PHE A 225 -24.69 1.51 -16.83
C PHE A 225 -25.95 2.38 -16.84
N GLY A 226 -25.82 3.71 -16.88
CA GLY A 226 -26.96 4.63 -16.80
C GLY A 226 -27.61 4.66 -15.40
N GLU A 227 -28.58 5.53 -15.18
CA GLU A 227 -29.11 5.80 -13.83
C GLU A 227 -30.13 4.78 -13.30
N THR A 228 -30.68 3.96 -14.19
CA THR A 228 -31.75 3.00 -13.87
C THR A 228 -31.21 1.66 -13.38
N VAL A 229 -29.92 1.40 -13.59
CA VAL A 229 -29.28 0.14 -13.20
C VAL A 229 -28.88 0.20 -11.73
N ALA A 230 -29.22 -0.86 -11.00
CA ALA A 230 -28.84 -1.05 -9.62
C ALA A 230 -28.36 -2.49 -9.41
N TYR A 231 -27.35 -2.64 -8.56
CA TYR A 231 -26.86 -3.93 -8.12
C TYR A 231 -26.86 -3.98 -6.60
N ARG A 232 -27.02 -5.18 -6.04
CA ARG A 232 -26.80 -5.43 -4.63
C ARG A 232 -25.75 -6.50 -4.50
N LEU A 233 -24.61 -6.12 -3.93
CA LEU A 233 -23.50 -7.03 -3.68
C LEU A 233 -23.82 -7.92 -2.48
N THR A 234 -23.41 -9.18 -2.52
CA THR A 234 -23.32 -10.00 -1.32
C THR A 234 -21.93 -9.88 -0.71
N PRO A 235 -21.82 -9.68 0.63
CA PRO A 235 -20.56 -9.80 1.33
C PRO A 235 -19.94 -11.16 1.02
N ALA A 236 -18.69 -11.18 0.56
CA ALA A 236 -17.97 -12.42 0.32
C ALA A 236 -17.54 -13.04 1.65
N PHE A 237 -17.56 -14.37 1.72
CA PHE A 237 -16.98 -15.25 2.74
C PHE A 237 -16.23 -14.59 3.91
N ASN A 238 -16.91 -14.43 5.05
CA ASN A 238 -16.34 -14.28 6.41
C ASN A 238 -15.26 -13.20 6.65
N THR A 239 -15.02 -12.35 5.67
CA THR A 239 -14.14 -11.18 5.71
C THR A 239 -15.01 -10.00 5.27
N GLY A 240 -14.87 -8.84 5.90
CA GLY A 240 -15.74 -7.70 5.63
C GLY A 240 -15.78 -7.30 4.14
N ALA A 241 -16.67 -6.37 3.79
CA ALA A 241 -16.73 -5.83 2.44
C ALA A 241 -15.49 -4.97 2.14
N LEU A 242 -14.43 -5.63 1.68
CA LEU A 242 -13.17 -5.04 1.21
C LEU A 242 -13.37 -4.54 -0.23
N HIS A 243 -14.25 -3.56 -0.40
CA HIS A 243 -14.43 -2.92 -1.69
C HIS A 243 -13.60 -1.65 -1.80
N ASP A 244 -12.87 -1.53 -2.92
CA ASP A 244 -12.19 -0.30 -3.25
C ASP A 244 -13.21 0.81 -3.55
N ARG A 245 -13.12 1.92 -2.82
CA ARG A 245 -13.83 3.16 -3.16
C ARG A 245 -13.00 3.94 -4.15
N LEU A 246 -13.49 4.01 -5.38
CA LEU A 246 -12.76 4.56 -6.52
C LEU A 246 -13.19 6.00 -6.83
N GLU A 247 -12.21 6.84 -7.14
CA GLU A 247 -12.41 8.22 -7.57
C GLU A 247 -11.63 8.49 -8.87
N PRO A 248 -12.19 9.22 -9.84
CA PRO A 248 -11.45 9.63 -11.03
C PRO A 248 -10.19 10.44 -10.67
N ALA A 249 -9.05 10.11 -11.28
CA ALA A 249 -7.81 10.87 -11.16
C ALA A 249 -7.66 11.96 -12.24
N GLY A 250 -8.53 11.99 -13.23
CA GLY A 250 -8.52 12.95 -14.33
C GLY A 250 -9.77 12.84 -15.21
N PRO A 251 -9.88 13.66 -16.28
CA PRO A 251 -11.08 13.77 -17.10
C PRO A 251 -11.38 12.53 -17.96
N ALA A 252 -10.39 11.67 -18.18
CA ALA A 252 -10.57 10.41 -18.91
C ALA A 252 -11.40 9.38 -18.12
N ALA A 253 -11.51 9.52 -16.79
CA ALA A 253 -12.27 8.61 -15.95
C ALA A 253 -13.54 9.25 -15.41
N ARG A 254 -14.57 8.44 -15.23
CA ARG A 254 -15.79 8.82 -14.51
C ARG A 254 -16.36 7.64 -13.74
N LYS A 255 -17.08 7.93 -12.66
CA LYS A 255 -17.82 6.93 -11.88
C LYS A 255 -18.90 6.31 -12.76
N ALA A 256 -18.85 5.00 -12.96
CA ALA A 256 -19.84 4.25 -13.71
C ALA A 256 -20.90 3.63 -12.77
N LEU A 257 -20.44 3.10 -11.64
CA LEU A 257 -21.27 2.68 -10.51
C LEU A 257 -20.82 3.42 -9.26
N VAL A 258 -21.77 3.77 -8.40
CA VAL A 258 -21.50 4.42 -7.11
C VAL A 258 -22.17 3.68 -5.98
N TYR A 259 -21.53 3.75 -4.82
CA TYR A 259 -22.22 3.56 -3.56
C TYR A 259 -23.02 4.85 -3.27
N PRO A 260 -24.37 4.80 -3.20
CA PRO A 260 -25.21 5.97 -3.09
C PRO A 260 -25.19 6.57 -1.68
N ALA A 261 -25.11 7.89 -1.60
CA ALA A 261 -24.91 8.68 -0.40
C ALA A 261 -25.97 8.35 0.66
N GLN A 262 -25.56 8.39 1.92
CA GLN A 262 -26.44 8.15 3.06
C GLN A 262 -26.42 9.38 3.98
N PRO A 263 -27.01 10.52 3.55
CA PRO A 263 -26.91 11.79 4.26
C PRO A 263 -27.56 11.78 5.65
N GLY A 264 -28.43 10.81 5.95
CA GLY A 264 -29.06 10.63 7.26
C GLY A 264 -28.32 9.67 8.22
N ARG A 265 -27.24 9.02 7.78
CA ARG A 265 -26.50 8.09 8.65
C ARG A 265 -25.55 8.87 9.55
N LEU A 266 -26.04 9.19 10.74
CA LEU A 266 -25.27 9.93 11.76
C LEU A 266 -24.36 9.03 12.59
N TYR A 267 -24.63 7.72 12.64
CA TYR A 267 -23.93 6.78 13.49
C TYR A 267 -23.53 5.49 12.74
N SER A 268 -22.39 4.91 13.12
CA SER A 268 -21.98 3.56 12.74
C SER A 268 -21.17 2.92 13.85
N TYR A 269 -21.19 1.59 13.93
CA TYR A 269 -20.28 0.87 14.80
C TYR A 269 -18.87 0.88 14.22
N ALA A 270 -17.89 1.23 15.04
CA ALA A 270 -16.48 1.25 14.68
C ALA A 270 -15.62 0.71 15.84
N SER A 271 -14.50 0.08 15.54
CA SER A 271 -13.53 -0.37 16.55
C SER A 271 -12.35 0.60 16.57
N GLY A 272 -11.80 0.90 17.75
CA GLY A 272 -10.63 1.77 17.88
C GLY A 272 -9.35 1.06 17.42
N THR A 273 -8.33 1.83 17.03
CA THR A 273 -6.98 1.27 16.79
C THR A 273 -6.50 0.60 18.09
N SER A 274 -5.99 -0.62 17.97
CA SER A 274 -5.82 -1.68 18.99
C SER A 274 -5.32 -1.34 20.41
N MET A 275 -4.94 -0.09 20.72
CA MET A 275 -4.47 0.34 22.04
C MET A 275 -5.03 1.70 22.50
N ALA A 276 -5.53 2.58 21.62
CA ALA A 276 -5.79 3.99 21.97
C ALA A 276 -7.06 4.19 22.82
N ALA A 277 -8.19 3.58 22.41
CA ALA A 277 -9.48 3.77 23.07
C ALA A 277 -9.49 3.34 24.56
N PRO A 278 -8.96 2.15 24.94
CA PRO A 278 -8.96 1.76 26.34
C PRO A 278 -7.99 2.57 27.20
N HIS A 279 -6.81 2.95 26.68
CA HIS A 279 -5.85 3.77 27.42
C HIS A 279 -6.35 5.21 27.64
N VAL A 280 -6.98 5.82 26.62
CA VAL A 280 -7.57 7.18 26.75
C VAL A 280 -8.74 7.17 27.72
N THR A 281 -9.63 6.19 27.63
CA THR A 281 -10.79 6.08 28.54
C THR A 281 -10.33 5.79 29.98
N ALA A 282 -9.28 4.98 30.14
CA ALA A 282 -8.68 4.67 31.44
C ALA A 282 -8.07 5.88 32.15
N VAL A 283 -7.54 6.84 31.39
CA VAL A 283 -7.02 8.10 31.92
C VAL A 283 -8.15 9.12 32.13
N ALA A 284 -9.11 9.19 31.22
CA ALA A 284 -10.21 10.15 31.29
C ALA A 284 -11.17 9.86 32.46
N ALA A 285 -11.56 8.60 32.67
CA ALA A 285 -12.60 8.26 33.66
C ALA A 285 -12.25 8.64 35.13
N PRO A 286 -11.03 8.38 35.65
CA PRO A 286 -10.64 8.82 36.99
C PRO A 286 -10.55 10.35 37.13
N VAL A 287 -10.12 11.04 36.06
CA VAL A 287 -10.04 12.51 36.02
C VAL A 287 -11.44 13.12 36.08
N SER A 288 -12.42 12.55 35.35
CA SER A 288 -13.83 12.99 35.37
C SER A 288 -14.49 12.79 36.73
N ILE A 289 -14.16 11.70 37.44
CA ILE A 289 -14.68 11.41 38.79
C ILE A 289 -14.10 12.39 39.81
N ARG A 290 -12.83 12.77 39.66
CA ARG A 290 -12.11 13.63 40.61
C ARG A 290 -12.30 15.12 40.34
N PHE A 291 -12.62 15.49 39.10
CA PHE A 291 -12.84 16.88 38.67
C PHE A 291 -14.13 17.01 37.82
N PRO A 292 -15.31 16.80 38.40
CA PRO A 292 -16.59 16.78 37.65
C PRO A 292 -16.95 18.11 36.97
N ALA A 293 -16.35 19.22 37.40
CA ALA A 293 -16.54 20.54 36.80
C ALA A 293 -15.91 20.71 35.40
N ILE A 294 -14.97 19.82 35.02
CA ILE A 294 -14.26 19.88 33.73
C ILE A 294 -15.12 19.26 32.60
N THR A 295 -16.12 18.43 32.94
CA THR A 295 -16.97 17.69 31.99
C THR A 295 -18.43 18.15 31.94
N ALA A 296 -18.78 19.25 32.60
CA ALA A 296 -20.16 19.77 32.59
C ALA A 296 -20.51 20.42 31.23
N PRO A 297 -21.71 20.17 30.67
CA PRO A 297 -22.10 20.79 29.41
C PRO A 297 -22.24 22.31 29.59
N GLY A 298 -21.32 23.07 28.99
CA GLY A 298 -21.37 24.53 28.96
C GLY A 298 -20.06 25.28 29.25
N ASN A 299 -18.94 24.62 29.53
CA ASN A 299 -17.67 25.30 29.79
C ASN A 299 -16.64 25.07 28.66
N PRO A 300 -16.33 26.08 27.82
CA PRO A 300 -15.36 25.97 26.74
C PRO A 300 -13.98 26.35 27.28
N ALA A 301 -13.32 25.44 28.00
CA ALA A 301 -11.89 25.58 28.28
C ALA A 301 -11.18 24.29 27.86
N PRO A 302 -10.34 24.32 26.81
CA PRO A 302 -9.58 23.15 26.40
C PRO A 302 -8.53 22.85 27.47
N ILE A 303 -8.36 21.56 27.79
CA ILE A 303 -7.18 21.06 28.49
C ILE A 303 -5.96 21.56 27.70
N PRO A 304 -5.07 22.41 28.25
CA PRO A 304 -3.84 22.72 27.54
C PRO A 304 -2.98 21.44 27.52
N PRO A 305 -2.51 21.00 26.35
CA PRO A 305 -1.52 19.94 26.30
C PRO A 305 -0.25 20.47 26.98
N THR A 306 0.20 19.84 28.06
CA THR A 306 1.50 20.15 28.69
C THR A 306 2.68 19.56 27.91
N GLY A 307 2.51 19.30 26.61
CA GLY A 307 3.56 18.83 25.71
C GLY A 307 4.11 19.97 24.86
N GLN A 308 5.44 20.02 24.68
CA GLN A 308 6.09 20.95 23.76
C GLN A 308 5.47 20.86 22.36
N SER A 309 5.08 22.02 21.82
CA SER A 309 4.43 22.17 20.52
C SER A 309 5.45 22.08 19.37
N GLY A 310 5.25 21.11 18.48
CA GLY A 310 5.80 21.14 17.12
C GLY A 310 4.75 21.63 16.11
N PRO A 311 5.14 22.17 14.94
CA PRO A 311 4.19 22.71 13.97
C PRO A 311 3.33 21.59 13.37
N GLY A 312 2.04 21.57 13.72
CA GLY A 312 1.03 20.66 13.16
C GLY A 312 0.41 21.21 11.86
N PRO A 313 -0.07 20.35 10.96
CA PRO A 313 -0.77 20.76 9.75
C PRO A 313 -2.16 21.33 10.07
N SER A 314 -2.59 22.33 9.30
CA SER A 314 -3.90 22.96 9.42
C SER A 314 -5.03 22.06 8.90
N GLY A 315 -5.90 21.58 9.80
CA GLY A 315 -7.12 20.81 9.52
C GLY A 315 -7.83 20.37 10.83
N PRO A 316 -9.09 19.89 10.79
CA PRO A 316 -9.92 19.63 11.99
C PRO A 316 -9.57 18.32 12.72
N VAL A 317 -8.28 18.02 12.86
CA VAL A 317 -7.78 16.91 13.68
C VAL A 317 -6.80 17.49 14.69
N ALA A 318 -7.26 17.63 15.93
CA ALA A 318 -6.44 18.02 17.07
C ALA A 318 -5.97 16.77 17.82
N THR A 319 -4.92 16.11 17.31
CA THR A 319 -4.13 15.20 18.15
C THR A 319 -2.69 15.66 18.08
N THR A 320 -2.33 16.59 18.97
CA THR A 320 -0.94 16.95 19.23
C THR A 320 -0.68 16.78 20.73
N GLY A 321 0.19 15.82 21.07
CA GLY A 321 0.64 15.55 22.42
C GLY A 321 0.50 14.09 22.85
N PHE A 322 1.61 13.48 23.30
CA PHE A 322 1.56 12.26 24.11
C PHE A 322 1.11 12.63 25.54
N PRO A 323 0.17 11.90 26.17
CA PRO A 323 -0.28 12.19 27.52
C PRO A 323 0.77 11.82 28.59
N HIS A 324 1.07 12.74 29.51
CA HIS A 324 1.95 12.51 30.65
C HIS A 324 1.12 12.28 31.93
N ALA A 325 0.79 11.02 32.23
CA ALA A 325 -0.14 10.66 33.29
C ALA A 325 0.27 11.10 34.71
N ALA A 326 1.58 11.27 34.97
CA ALA A 326 2.09 11.67 36.29
C ALA A 326 1.80 13.15 36.65
N ALA A 327 1.61 14.02 35.65
CA ALA A 327 1.34 15.45 35.90
C ALA A 327 -0.15 15.73 36.20
N ALA A 328 -1.05 14.80 35.84
CA ALA A 328 -2.49 14.95 36.00
C ALA A 328 -3.02 14.51 37.37
N VAL A 329 -2.20 13.81 38.16
CA VAL A 329 -2.55 13.32 39.50
C VAL A 329 -1.59 13.96 40.49
N GLY A 330 -1.86 15.21 40.88
CA GLY A 330 -0.98 16.01 41.73
C GLY A 330 -0.46 15.23 42.95
N LYS A 331 0.84 14.93 42.94
CA LYS A 331 1.61 14.68 44.15
C LYS A 331 2.39 15.96 44.43
N GLY A 332 2.16 16.50 45.62
CA GLY A 332 2.93 17.62 46.14
C GLY A 332 4.41 17.28 46.22
N GLU A 333 5.20 18.34 46.15
CA GLU A 333 6.63 18.35 46.43
C GLU A 333 6.90 17.71 47.80
N GLU A 334 7.66 16.62 47.82
CA GLU A 334 8.44 16.21 48.98
C GLU A 334 9.90 16.13 48.52
N GLU A 335 10.75 16.97 49.10
CA GLU A 335 12.21 16.88 48.95
C GLU A 335 12.71 15.51 49.40
N PRO A 336 13.65 14.86 48.67
CA PRO A 336 14.31 13.68 49.17
C PRO A 336 15.37 14.06 50.22
N PRO A 337 15.60 13.24 51.27
CA PRO A 337 16.72 13.46 52.17
C PRO A 337 18.04 13.23 51.41
N GLY A 338 19.02 14.09 51.68
CA GLY A 338 20.34 14.05 51.08
C GLY A 338 20.99 12.67 51.17
N GLY A 339 21.26 12.08 50.01
CA GLY A 339 22.14 10.93 49.83
C GLY A 339 23.16 11.28 48.75
N GLU A 340 24.44 11.04 49.05
CA GLU A 340 25.58 11.23 48.15
C GLU A 340 25.37 10.64 46.75
N PRO A 341 25.93 11.25 45.69
CA PRO A 341 25.87 10.69 44.35
C PRO A 341 26.64 9.36 44.29
N PRO A 342 26.09 8.29 43.70
CA PRO A 342 26.86 7.08 43.45
C PRO A 342 27.93 7.39 42.38
N GLY A 343 29.17 6.95 42.65
CA GLY A 343 30.30 7.10 41.75
C GLY A 343 30.15 6.30 40.44
N PRO A 344 31.05 6.53 39.46
CA PRO A 344 30.97 5.88 38.16
C PRO A 344 31.13 4.36 38.28
N GLU A 345 30.21 3.61 37.68
CA GLU A 345 30.29 2.14 37.60
C GLU A 345 31.53 1.71 36.77
N PRO A 346 32.19 0.60 37.16
CA PRO A 346 33.34 0.04 36.46
C PRO A 346 32.93 -0.67 35.15
N PRO A 347 33.84 -0.83 34.17
CA PRO A 347 33.51 -1.47 32.91
C PRO A 347 33.57 -3.01 32.98
N GLU A 348 32.66 -3.60 32.21
CA GLU A 348 32.72 -4.89 31.48
C GLU A 348 32.57 -6.22 32.23
N ASP A 349 31.71 -7.07 31.65
CA ASP A 349 32.09 -8.43 31.24
C ASP A 349 31.20 -8.89 30.05
N GLN A 350 31.80 -8.96 28.86
CA GLN A 350 31.28 -9.73 27.73
C GLN A 350 31.92 -11.13 27.75
N PRO A 351 31.19 -12.23 27.46
CA PRO A 351 31.83 -13.52 27.18
C PRO A 351 32.39 -13.56 25.73
N PRO A 352 33.43 -14.37 25.47
CA PRO A 352 34.41 -14.14 24.41
C PRO A 352 33.92 -14.50 23.00
N SER A 353 34.29 -13.64 22.06
CA SER A 353 34.25 -13.84 20.61
C SER A 353 35.30 -14.87 20.15
N GLY A 354 34.82 -15.94 19.50
CA GLY A 354 35.62 -16.82 18.63
C GLY A 354 35.25 -16.58 17.16
N PRO A 355 36.19 -16.70 16.21
CA PRO A 355 36.03 -16.15 14.87
C PRO A 355 35.23 -17.10 13.96
N GLY A 356 33.99 -16.71 13.64
CA GLY A 356 33.27 -17.14 12.44
C GLY A 356 33.10 -15.94 11.51
N PRO A 357 32.84 -16.12 10.21
CA PRO A 357 32.77 -14.99 9.27
C PRO A 357 31.55 -14.13 9.64
N GLU A 358 31.78 -13.02 10.34
CA GLU A 358 30.71 -12.11 10.75
C GLU A 358 30.10 -11.46 9.52
N GLU A 359 28.85 -11.82 9.24
CA GLU A 359 27.93 -11.12 8.37
C GLU A 359 27.98 -9.60 8.65
N PRO A 360 27.84 -8.72 7.65
CA PRO A 360 27.65 -7.30 7.92
C PRO A 360 26.26 -7.10 8.55
N ALA A 361 26.14 -7.34 9.85
CA ALA A 361 24.98 -7.03 10.64
C ALA A 361 25.06 -5.56 11.05
N PHE A 362 24.33 -4.70 10.36
CA PHE A 362 24.16 -3.31 10.79
C PHE A 362 23.46 -3.28 12.15
N PRO A 363 24.03 -2.66 13.20
CA PRO A 363 23.46 -2.66 14.55
C PRO A 363 22.05 -2.05 14.64
N ASP A 364 21.69 -1.21 13.66
CA ASP A 364 20.40 -0.52 13.56
C ASP A 364 19.40 -1.19 12.60
N VAL A 365 19.69 -2.43 12.17
CA VAL A 365 18.81 -3.26 11.32
C VAL A 365 18.47 -4.57 12.06
N PRO A 366 17.55 -4.53 13.04
CA PRO A 366 17.13 -5.72 13.79
C PRO A 366 16.43 -6.71 12.86
N SER A 367 16.53 -8.01 13.13
CA SER A 367 15.90 -9.08 12.31
C SER A 367 14.38 -8.97 12.21
N SER A 368 13.73 -8.28 13.16
CA SER A 368 12.29 -7.99 13.14
C SER A 368 11.90 -6.82 12.23
N MET A 369 12.86 -6.06 11.68
CA MET A 369 12.58 -5.00 10.73
C MET A 369 12.15 -5.62 9.39
N ALA A 370 11.05 -5.11 8.83
CA ALA A 370 10.44 -5.66 7.61
C ALA A 370 11.39 -5.78 6.41
N LEU A 371 12.43 -4.93 6.32
CA LEU A 371 13.43 -4.95 5.23
C LEU A 371 14.80 -5.50 5.65
N ALA A 372 14.90 -6.15 6.82
CA ALA A 372 16.18 -6.59 7.36
C ALA A 372 16.88 -7.61 6.44
N GLY A 373 16.10 -8.54 5.86
CA GLY A 373 16.62 -9.55 4.95
C GLY A 373 17.18 -8.92 3.67
N GLU A 374 16.44 -7.98 3.08
CA GLU A 374 16.80 -7.28 1.86
C GLU A 374 18.02 -6.38 2.05
N ILE A 375 18.10 -5.66 3.17
CA ILE A 375 19.24 -4.79 3.49
C ILE A 375 20.52 -5.62 3.65
N ARG A 376 20.46 -6.73 4.39
CA ARG A 376 21.60 -7.63 4.55
C ARG A 376 21.99 -8.26 3.23
N ARG A 377 21.03 -8.74 2.45
CA ARG A 377 21.29 -9.32 1.13
C ARG A 377 21.92 -8.31 0.18
N ALA A 378 21.45 -7.08 0.16
CA ALA A 378 22.03 -6.02 -0.66
C ALA A 378 23.46 -5.67 -0.21
N ALA A 379 23.75 -5.73 1.09
CA ALA A 379 25.08 -5.52 1.63
C ALA A 379 26.04 -6.68 1.30
N GLU A 380 25.58 -7.92 1.40
CA GLU A 380 26.33 -9.12 0.97
C GLU A 380 26.72 -9.05 -0.51
N LEU A 381 25.78 -8.63 -1.35
CA LEU A 381 26.02 -8.42 -2.79
C LEU A 381 26.87 -7.16 -3.07
N GLY A 382 27.18 -6.38 -2.03
CA GLY A 382 27.91 -5.11 -2.10
C GLY A 382 27.20 -4.02 -2.89
N LEU A 383 25.88 -4.13 -3.06
CA LEU A 383 25.02 -3.14 -3.73
C LEU A 383 24.82 -1.90 -2.84
N VAL A 384 24.84 -2.10 -1.53
CA VAL A 384 24.79 -1.04 -0.52
C VAL A 384 25.90 -1.25 0.51
N ARG A 385 26.30 -0.17 1.17
CA ARG A 385 27.26 -0.20 2.28
C ARG A 385 26.76 0.73 3.37
N GLY A 386 26.96 0.33 4.63
CA GLY A 386 26.70 1.20 5.77
C GLY A 386 27.64 2.39 5.85
N PHE A 387 27.33 3.29 6.77
CA PHE A 387 28.12 4.47 7.06
C PHE A 387 29.42 4.09 7.82
N PRO A 388 30.41 5.01 7.91
CA PRO A 388 31.66 4.75 8.62
C PRO A 388 31.49 4.36 10.10
N ASP A 389 30.34 4.70 10.70
CA ASP A 389 29.95 4.34 12.07
C ASP A 389 29.35 2.91 12.19
N GLY A 390 29.34 2.14 11.10
CA GLY A 390 28.83 0.77 11.04
C GLY A 390 27.31 0.65 10.94
N ARG A 391 26.57 1.76 10.87
CA ARG A 391 25.10 1.77 10.78
C ARG A 391 24.60 1.80 9.33
N PHE A 392 23.38 1.35 9.08
CA PHE A 392 22.72 1.47 7.77
C PHE A 392 21.82 2.70 7.65
N ARG A 393 21.22 3.13 8.76
CA ARG A 393 20.27 4.24 8.89
C ARG A 393 18.98 4.06 8.06
N PRO A 394 18.23 2.95 8.24
CA PRO A 394 17.09 2.58 7.38
C PRO A 394 15.91 3.56 7.41
N GLN A 395 15.82 4.41 8.43
CA GLN A 395 14.76 5.42 8.58
C GLN A 395 15.19 6.81 8.07
N GLU A 396 16.46 7.00 7.70
CA GLU A 396 16.93 8.26 7.13
C GLU A 396 16.50 8.40 5.67
N ARG A 397 16.21 9.64 5.26
CA ARG A 397 15.86 9.92 3.87
C ARG A 397 17.10 9.81 3.01
N VAL A 398 17.02 9.00 1.96
CA VAL A 398 18.06 8.90 0.92
C VAL A 398 18.16 10.22 0.16
N THR A 399 19.36 10.78 0.10
CA THR A 399 19.67 11.99 -0.68
C THR A 399 19.90 11.67 -2.17
N ARG A 400 19.92 12.68 -3.03
CA ARG A 400 20.04 12.52 -4.50
C ARG A 400 21.37 11.90 -4.94
N HIS A 401 22.48 12.35 -4.36
CA HIS A 401 23.79 11.76 -4.64
C HIS A 401 23.96 10.34 -4.05
N GLN A 402 23.37 10.03 -2.88
CA GLN A 402 23.34 8.66 -2.35
C GLN A 402 22.54 7.72 -3.25
N PHE A 403 21.41 8.19 -3.79
CA PHE A 403 20.61 7.42 -4.74
C PHE A 403 21.38 7.16 -6.06
N ALA A 404 22.07 8.17 -6.59
CA ALA A 404 22.94 8.01 -7.76
C ALA A 404 24.01 6.94 -7.52
N LYS A 405 24.68 6.98 -6.36
CA LYS A 405 25.68 5.96 -5.97
C LYS A 405 25.10 4.55 -5.90
N MET A 406 23.92 4.38 -5.30
CA MET A 406 23.28 3.06 -5.24
C MET A 406 22.99 2.49 -6.63
N MET A 407 22.49 3.32 -7.56
CA MET A 407 22.20 2.87 -8.93
C MET A 407 23.46 2.53 -9.73
N VAL A 408 24.48 3.40 -9.68
CA VAL A 408 25.76 3.16 -10.36
C VAL A 408 26.40 1.89 -9.82
N THR A 409 26.44 1.72 -8.49
CA THR A 409 27.00 0.52 -7.86
C THR A 409 26.25 -0.74 -8.28
N ALA A 410 24.91 -0.69 -8.28
CA ALA A 410 24.10 -1.83 -8.67
C ALA A 410 24.31 -2.23 -10.13
N TYR A 411 24.37 -1.24 -11.04
CA TYR A 411 24.59 -1.48 -12.46
C TYR A 411 26.00 -2.00 -12.76
N GLU A 412 27.04 -1.35 -12.23
CA GLU A 412 28.43 -1.75 -12.46
C GLU A 412 28.71 -3.16 -11.91
N ARG A 413 28.10 -3.52 -10.77
CA ARG A 413 28.21 -4.88 -10.21
C ARG A 413 27.42 -5.90 -11.01
N ALA A 414 26.21 -5.58 -11.45
CA ALA A 414 25.40 -6.50 -12.22
C ALA A 414 25.99 -6.81 -13.61
N LEU A 415 26.72 -5.87 -14.21
CA LEU A 415 27.36 -6.06 -15.52
C LEU A 415 28.86 -6.41 -15.44
N GLY A 416 29.50 -6.20 -14.29
CA GLY A 416 30.95 -6.26 -14.17
C GLY A 416 31.68 -5.19 -14.99
N VAL A 417 31.01 -4.10 -15.35
CA VAL A 417 31.54 -3.03 -16.21
C VAL A 417 31.42 -1.69 -15.49
N ALA A 418 32.53 -0.94 -15.42
CA ALA A 418 32.52 0.42 -14.90
C ALA A 418 31.86 1.38 -15.91
N LEU A 419 30.97 2.25 -15.43
CA LEU A 419 30.39 3.31 -16.23
C LEU A 419 31.42 4.40 -16.50
N PRO A 420 31.44 4.96 -17.71
CA PRO A 420 32.27 6.12 -18.00
C PRO A 420 31.73 7.36 -17.24
N ALA A 421 32.64 8.23 -16.83
CA ALA A 421 32.34 9.57 -16.37
C ALA A 421 32.92 10.55 -17.39
N ASP A 422 32.09 11.44 -17.94
CA ASP A 422 32.54 12.55 -18.77
C ASP A 422 32.84 13.76 -17.87
N PRO A 423 34.11 14.22 -17.79
CA PRO A 423 34.46 15.40 -17.00
C PRO A 423 33.80 16.69 -17.52
N ALA A 424 33.24 16.70 -18.74
CA ALA A 424 32.46 17.83 -19.25
C ALA A 424 31.02 17.88 -18.69
N VAL A 425 30.54 16.80 -18.07
CA VAL A 425 29.23 16.75 -17.39
C VAL A 425 29.42 17.13 -15.93
N ASP A 426 29.42 18.44 -15.68
CA ASP A 426 29.68 19.03 -14.37
C ASP A 426 28.45 19.75 -13.81
N PHE A 427 28.20 19.58 -12.51
CA PHE A 427 27.16 20.29 -11.77
C PHE A 427 27.85 21.23 -10.77
N PRO A 428 27.61 22.55 -10.82
CA PRO A 428 28.32 23.52 -9.98
C PRO A 428 28.13 23.34 -8.46
N ASP A 429 27.15 22.53 -8.04
CA ASP A 429 26.82 22.23 -6.66
C ASP A 429 27.14 20.78 -6.25
N VAL A 430 27.98 20.09 -7.02
CA VAL A 430 28.53 18.77 -6.71
C VAL A 430 30.04 18.91 -6.60
N ASP A 431 30.55 19.00 -5.37
CA ASP A 431 31.97 19.26 -5.13
C ASP A 431 32.82 18.00 -5.36
N GLU A 432 34.06 18.16 -5.84
CA GLU A 432 35.04 17.06 -5.90
C GLU A 432 35.29 16.42 -4.51
N GLY A 433 35.06 17.18 -3.44
CA GLY A 433 35.12 16.72 -2.05
C GLY A 433 34.07 15.68 -1.65
N ASP A 434 33.02 15.47 -2.47
CA ASP A 434 32.00 14.43 -2.24
C ASP A 434 32.51 13.01 -2.53
N GLY A 435 33.75 12.86 -3.04
CA GLY A 435 34.40 11.58 -3.29
C GLY A 435 33.58 10.66 -4.20
N ASP A 436 33.35 9.41 -3.75
CA ASP A 436 32.56 8.42 -4.49
C ASP A 436 31.15 8.89 -4.87
N LEU A 437 30.54 9.77 -4.06
CA LEU A 437 29.19 10.28 -4.31
C LEU A 437 29.20 11.22 -5.52
N GLY A 438 30.17 12.13 -5.60
CA GLY A 438 30.35 13.04 -6.74
C GLY A 438 30.66 12.28 -8.03
N SER A 439 31.59 11.32 -7.97
CA SER A 439 31.91 10.44 -9.11
C SER A 439 30.69 9.66 -9.61
N SER A 440 29.85 9.16 -8.71
CA SER A 440 28.62 8.45 -9.09
C SER A 440 27.59 9.36 -9.76
N VAL A 441 27.52 10.64 -9.36
CA VAL A 441 26.68 11.64 -10.01
C VAL A 441 27.18 11.90 -11.44
N ALA A 442 28.49 12.12 -11.63
CA ALA A 442 29.06 12.32 -12.97
C ALA A 442 28.80 11.13 -13.90
N LYS A 443 29.01 9.89 -13.41
CA LYS A 443 28.71 8.66 -14.16
C LYS A 443 27.24 8.55 -14.53
N ALA A 444 26.33 8.74 -13.57
CA ALA A 444 24.90 8.65 -13.81
C ALA A 444 24.40 9.74 -14.79
N ALA A 445 24.99 10.94 -14.74
CA ALA A 445 24.65 12.02 -15.66
C ALA A 445 25.18 11.74 -17.08
N THR A 446 26.42 11.26 -17.19
CA THR A 446 27.03 10.82 -18.46
C THR A 446 26.21 9.70 -19.12
N ALA A 447 25.71 8.76 -18.31
CA ALA A 447 24.84 7.68 -18.76
C ALA A 447 23.40 8.13 -19.10
N GLY A 448 23.07 9.42 -18.91
CA GLY A 448 21.75 10.00 -19.19
C GLY A 448 20.67 9.64 -18.18
N TRP A 449 21.04 9.10 -17.02
CA TRP A 449 20.09 8.63 -16.00
C TRP A 449 19.51 9.80 -15.21
N ILE A 450 20.37 10.75 -14.87
CA ILE A 450 20.03 11.94 -14.10
C ILE A 450 20.26 13.21 -14.92
N THR A 451 19.51 14.25 -14.59
CA THR A 451 19.64 15.58 -15.19
C THR A 451 19.59 16.64 -14.08
N GLY A 452 20.27 17.76 -14.32
CA GLY A 452 20.17 18.94 -13.45
C GLY A 452 18.82 19.63 -13.56
N ASN A 453 18.59 20.60 -12.69
CA ASN A 453 17.43 21.48 -12.80
C ASN A 453 17.68 22.57 -13.87
N PRO A 454 16.67 23.39 -14.22
CA PRO A 454 16.82 24.46 -15.22
C PRO A 454 17.88 25.51 -14.90
N ALA A 455 18.36 25.58 -13.65
CA ALA A 455 19.45 26.46 -13.22
C ALA A 455 20.84 25.78 -13.33
N GLY A 456 20.92 24.57 -13.90
CA GLY A 456 22.17 23.83 -14.09
C GLY A 456 22.70 23.13 -12.83
N THR A 457 21.90 23.05 -11.75
CA THR A 457 22.32 22.46 -10.45
C THR A 457 21.68 21.09 -10.21
N PHE A 458 22.35 20.20 -9.47
CA PHE A 458 21.89 18.85 -9.17
C PHE A 458 21.20 18.70 -7.81
N ARG A 459 21.60 19.51 -6.83
CA ARG A 459 21.15 19.53 -5.43
C ARG A 459 21.44 18.21 -4.71
N PRO A 460 22.71 17.81 -4.53
CA PRO A 460 23.10 16.46 -4.12
C PRO A 460 22.53 16.03 -2.77
N THR A 461 22.52 16.93 -1.78
CA THR A 461 22.09 16.67 -0.40
C THR A 461 20.57 16.72 -0.20
N GLN A 462 19.80 17.10 -1.22
CA GLN A 462 18.34 17.10 -1.09
C GLN A 462 17.80 15.65 -1.07
N PRO A 463 16.78 15.37 -0.24
CA PRO A 463 16.11 14.08 -0.25
C PRO A 463 15.54 13.74 -1.64
N THR A 464 15.80 12.51 -2.09
CA THR A 464 15.20 11.97 -3.32
C THR A 464 13.74 11.63 -3.07
N THR A 465 12.84 12.11 -3.92
CA THR A 465 11.43 11.68 -3.86
C THR A 465 11.24 10.35 -4.59
N ARG A 466 10.22 9.57 -4.20
CA ARG A 466 9.87 8.32 -4.90
C ARG A 466 9.63 8.52 -6.41
N LEU A 467 9.08 9.67 -6.79
CA LEU A 467 8.89 10.07 -8.20
C LEU A 467 10.23 10.26 -8.94
N GLN A 468 11.20 10.91 -8.30
CA GLN A 468 12.54 11.09 -8.88
C GLN A 468 13.28 9.76 -9.00
N ALA A 469 13.20 8.90 -7.99
CA ALA A 469 13.78 7.55 -8.05
C ALA A 469 13.19 6.73 -9.21
N ALA A 470 11.86 6.77 -9.37
CA ALA A 470 11.16 6.04 -10.43
C ALA A 470 11.40 6.60 -11.85
N ALA A 471 11.73 7.89 -11.98
CA ALA A 471 12.03 8.51 -13.28
C ALA A 471 13.43 8.13 -13.81
N ILE A 472 14.32 7.65 -12.95
CA ILE A 472 15.71 7.32 -13.31
C ILE A 472 15.86 5.85 -13.71
N ALA A 473 15.14 4.94 -13.04
CA ALA A 473 15.19 3.49 -13.29
C ALA A 473 14.95 3.05 -14.76
N PRO A 474 14.04 3.65 -15.56
CA PRO A 474 13.82 3.24 -16.95
C PRO A 474 14.91 3.74 -17.92
N ARG A 475 15.83 4.60 -17.47
CA ARG A 475 16.94 5.12 -18.28
C ARG A 475 18.22 4.28 -18.16
N ALA A 476 18.28 3.38 -17.18
CA ALA A 476 19.35 2.39 -17.08
C ALA A 476 19.18 1.30 -18.16
N PRO A 477 20.22 0.98 -18.94
CA PRO A 477 20.18 -0.12 -19.89
C PRO A 477 19.77 -1.43 -19.20
N ARG A 478 18.91 -2.21 -19.84
CA ARG A 478 18.44 -3.50 -19.29
C ARG A 478 19.65 -4.39 -18.97
N LEU A 479 19.67 -4.95 -17.76
CA LEU A 479 20.64 -5.99 -17.41
C LEU A 479 20.46 -7.18 -18.38
N PRO A 480 21.54 -7.78 -18.89
CA PRO A 480 21.47 -8.99 -19.68
C PRO A 480 20.79 -10.06 -18.82
N ARG A 481 19.82 -10.76 -19.41
CA ARG A 481 19.18 -11.91 -18.75
C ARG A 481 20.27 -12.92 -18.42
N GLU A 482 20.23 -13.49 -17.22
CA GLU A 482 21.10 -14.62 -16.89
C GLU A 482 20.94 -15.70 -17.97
N PRO A 483 22.03 -16.33 -18.43
CA PRO A 483 21.92 -17.51 -19.28
C PRO A 483 21.12 -18.58 -18.53
N GLU A 484 20.24 -19.27 -19.25
CA GLU A 484 19.44 -20.36 -18.70
C GLU A 484 20.31 -21.31 -17.87
N SER A 485 19.84 -21.61 -16.66
CA SER A 485 20.50 -22.52 -15.72
C SER A 485 20.86 -23.85 -16.42
N PRO A 486 22.12 -24.31 -16.36
CA PRO A 486 22.56 -25.55 -17.01
C PRO A 486 22.09 -26.83 -16.27
N PHE A 487 21.25 -26.71 -15.24
CA PHE A 487 20.74 -27.86 -14.49
C PHE A 487 19.53 -28.46 -15.21
N PRO A 488 19.61 -29.74 -15.65
CA PRO A 488 18.45 -30.42 -16.23
C PRO A 488 17.35 -30.57 -15.15
N PRO A 489 16.07 -30.61 -15.55
CA PRO A 489 14.97 -30.83 -14.61
C PRO A 489 15.17 -32.17 -13.87
N ALA A 490 14.86 -32.16 -12.57
CA ALA A 490 14.95 -33.36 -11.74
C ALA A 490 14.04 -34.47 -12.32
N PRO A 491 14.49 -35.74 -12.33
CA PRO A 491 13.68 -36.85 -12.84
C PRO A 491 12.45 -37.05 -11.95
N GLY A 492 11.31 -37.30 -12.62
CA GLY A 492 9.95 -37.14 -12.09
C GLY A 492 9.35 -38.31 -11.31
#